data_AF-G7TG69-F1
#
_entry.id   AF-G7TG69-F1
#
_cell.length_a   1.000
_cell.length_b   1.000
_cell.length_c   1.000
_cell.angle_alpha   90.00
_cell.angle_beta   90.00
_cell.angle_gamma   90.00
#
_symmetry.space_group_name_H-M   'P 1'
#
loop_
_entity.id
_entity.type
_entity.pdbx_description
1 polymer ?
#
loop_
_entity_poly.entity_id
_entity_poly.type
_entity_poly.pdbx_seq_one_letter_code
_entity_poly.pdbx_strand_id
1 'polypeptide(L)'
;MMAAQAAASTGDTVYLRGGTYRLTSADISVVRQPYAVINEITKPGIACVNVANERPVFDVSAVTPTGLRVAAFWVASDNCVFRGFEVVGVRITIADRLTQSEAFRVDRGNGNLFENLAIHDGQAIGWYLVSGSDNLVHNVDAYNNRGLNAFSDGNIDGFGVHPTLAGSTGNLIEGSRAWFNSDDGFDLINAAAAVTLQHNWSFYNGYDSAFTPLDNGASFKAGGYGRNGSDYPKPVPRHIVQFNLAVGNRSNGLYANHHIGGQE
;
A
#
# COMPACT_ATOMS: atom_id res chain seq x y z
N MET A 1 13.83 -13.40 2.29
CA MET A 1 13.88 -12.48 1.12
C MET A 1 15.27 -11.89 0.91
N MET A 2 15.88 -11.25 1.92
CA MET A 2 17.15 -10.51 1.74
C MET A 2 18.31 -11.35 1.21
N ALA A 3 18.48 -12.58 1.69
CA ALA A 3 19.48 -13.51 1.14
C ALA A 3 19.25 -13.82 -0.36
N ALA A 4 17.98 -13.99 -0.77
CA ALA A 4 17.64 -14.25 -2.17
C ALA A 4 17.93 -13.03 -3.06
N GLN A 5 17.59 -11.82 -2.60
CA GLN A 5 17.95 -10.59 -3.29
C GLN A 5 19.47 -10.41 -3.40
N ALA A 6 20.22 -10.74 -2.35
CA ALA A 6 21.68 -10.65 -2.37
C ALA A 6 22.30 -11.55 -3.45
N ALA A 7 21.75 -12.75 -3.67
CA ALA A 7 22.20 -13.70 -4.68
C ALA A 7 21.71 -13.37 -6.11
N ALA A 8 20.49 -12.85 -6.24
CA ALA A 8 19.85 -12.58 -7.53
C ALA A 8 20.43 -11.34 -8.23
N SER A 9 20.30 -11.34 -9.56
CA SER A 9 20.63 -10.26 -10.48
C SER A 9 19.43 -9.91 -11.37
N THR A 10 19.54 -8.83 -12.14
CA THR A 10 18.49 -8.43 -13.09
C THR A 10 18.16 -9.57 -14.06
N GLY A 11 16.87 -9.88 -14.19
CA GLY A 11 16.33 -10.98 -14.97
C GLY A 11 16.12 -12.27 -14.18
N ASP A 12 16.67 -12.38 -12.97
CA ASP A 12 16.49 -13.58 -12.15
C ASP A 12 15.09 -13.67 -11.54
N THR A 13 14.65 -14.91 -11.34
CA THR A 13 13.42 -15.24 -10.62
C THR A 13 13.73 -15.94 -9.31
N VAL A 14 13.30 -15.34 -8.21
CA VAL A 14 13.26 -15.93 -6.87
C VAL A 14 11.91 -16.63 -6.69
N TYR A 15 11.94 -17.95 -6.64
CA TYR A 15 10.76 -18.76 -6.34
C TYR A 15 10.53 -18.89 -4.84
N LEU A 16 9.38 -18.42 -4.37
CA LEU A 16 8.92 -18.50 -3.00
C LEU A 16 8.10 -19.77 -2.81
N ARG A 17 8.59 -20.69 -1.97
CA ARG A 17 7.83 -21.88 -1.58
C ARG A 17 6.71 -21.51 -0.63
N GLY A 18 5.61 -22.25 -0.66
CA GLY A 18 4.49 -22.14 0.25
C GLY A 18 4.90 -22.42 1.69
N GLY A 19 4.09 -21.88 2.61
CA GLY A 19 4.36 -21.90 4.04
C GLY A 19 4.45 -20.50 4.63
N THR A 20 4.55 -20.44 5.95
CA THR A 20 4.60 -19.18 6.70
C THR A 20 6.04 -18.82 7.05
N TYR A 21 6.51 -17.71 6.49
CA TYR A 21 7.78 -17.06 6.80
C TYR A 21 7.54 -16.14 8.00
N ARG A 22 7.82 -16.64 9.20
CA ARG A 22 7.67 -15.88 10.44
C ARG A 22 8.86 -14.95 10.64
N LEU A 23 8.61 -13.67 10.51
CA LEU A 23 9.61 -12.62 10.62
C LEU A 23 9.62 -12.07 12.05
N THR A 24 10.80 -11.71 12.53
CA THR A 24 11.05 -11.13 13.85
C THR A 24 11.78 -9.80 13.71
N SER A 25 11.94 -9.05 14.81
CA SER A 25 12.76 -7.84 14.77
C SER A 25 14.23 -8.08 14.38
N ALA A 26 14.73 -9.32 14.40
CA ALA A 26 16.06 -9.66 13.87
C ALA A 26 16.12 -9.63 12.33
N ASP A 27 14.98 -9.67 11.65
CA ASP A 27 14.87 -9.63 10.19
C ASP A 27 14.77 -8.20 9.62
N ILE A 28 14.81 -7.17 10.49
CA ILE A 28 14.88 -5.77 10.05
C ILE A 28 16.19 -5.56 9.28
N SER A 29 16.10 -5.36 7.96
CA SER A 29 17.26 -5.19 7.09
C SER A 29 17.92 -3.81 7.25
N VAL A 30 17.12 -2.77 7.48
CA VAL A 30 17.61 -1.40 7.65
C VAL A 30 16.63 -0.56 8.47
N VAL A 31 17.14 0.45 9.15
CA VAL A 31 16.32 1.52 9.75
C VAL A 31 16.44 2.77 8.89
N ARG A 32 15.31 3.22 8.33
CA ARG A 32 15.16 4.46 7.56
C ARG A 32 14.23 5.39 8.32
N GLN A 33 14.74 6.15 9.28
CA GLN A 33 13.94 6.96 10.19
C GLN A 33 12.80 7.70 9.45
N PRO A 34 11.52 7.51 9.84
CA PRO A 34 11.03 6.85 11.06
C PRO A 34 10.69 5.34 10.93
N TYR A 35 11.19 4.63 9.92
CA TYR A 35 10.83 3.23 9.61
C TYR A 35 11.89 2.22 10.03
N ALA A 36 11.44 1.08 10.55
CA ALA A 36 12.11 -0.19 10.47
C ALA A 36 11.65 -0.90 9.18
N VAL A 37 12.60 -1.24 8.32
CA VAL A 37 12.33 -1.90 7.04
C VAL A 37 12.77 -3.35 7.15
N ILE A 38 11.86 -4.28 6.84
CA ILE A 38 12.15 -5.72 6.91
C ILE A 38 12.82 -6.18 5.62
N ASN A 39 12.19 -5.91 4.47
CA ASN A 39 12.71 -6.29 3.17
C ASN A 39 12.94 -5.04 2.32
N GLU A 40 14.17 -4.53 2.35
CA GLU A 40 14.56 -3.43 1.47
C GLU A 40 14.95 -3.94 0.09
N ILE A 41 14.18 -3.59 -0.94
CA ILE A 41 14.41 -3.99 -2.33
C ILE A 41 15.17 -2.87 -3.05
N THR A 42 16.43 -3.14 -3.40
CA THR A 42 17.35 -2.18 -4.01
C THR A 42 17.93 -2.63 -5.35
N LYS A 43 17.78 -3.91 -5.71
CA LYS A 43 18.25 -4.46 -6.99
C LYS A 43 17.13 -4.52 -8.04
N PRO A 44 17.36 -4.01 -9.26
CA PRO A 44 16.33 -3.93 -10.28
C PRO A 44 16.13 -5.25 -11.03
N GLY A 45 14.95 -5.43 -11.60
CA GLY A 45 14.66 -6.50 -12.55
C GLY A 45 14.55 -7.90 -11.93
N ILE A 46 14.38 -8.01 -10.61
CA ILE A 46 14.22 -9.30 -9.93
C ILE A 46 12.72 -9.62 -9.80
N ALA A 47 12.34 -10.83 -10.18
CA ALA A 47 11.00 -11.35 -9.97
C ALA A 47 10.94 -12.22 -8.71
N CYS A 48 10.14 -11.85 -7.72
CA CYS A 48 9.83 -12.64 -6.54
C CYS A 48 8.43 -13.22 -6.68
N VAL A 49 8.33 -14.51 -7.02
CA VAL A 49 7.07 -15.15 -7.40
C VAL A 49 6.84 -16.41 -6.59
N ASN A 50 5.60 -16.73 -6.26
CA ASN A 50 5.25 -18.01 -5.66
C ASN A 50 5.56 -19.18 -6.60
N VAL A 51 5.90 -20.33 -6.03
CA VAL A 51 5.83 -21.60 -6.76
C VAL A 51 4.38 -21.87 -7.13
N ALA A 52 4.16 -22.42 -8.33
CA ALA A 52 2.82 -22.69 -8.85
C ALA A 52 1.96 -23.47 -7.84
N ASN A 53 0.73 -23.00 -7.63
CA ASN A 53 -0.24 -23.55 -6.67
C ASN A 53 0.16 -23.49 -5.18
N GLU A 54 1.27 -22.84 -4.85
CA GLU A 54 1.67 -22.56 -3.47
C GLU A 54 1.33 -21.11 -3.12
N ARG A 55 0.98 -20.85 -1.86
CA ARG A 55 0.67 -19.51 -1.34
C ARG A 55 1.60 -19.19 -0.15
N PRO A 56 2.76 -18.55 -0.40
CA PRO A 56 3.67 -18.10 0.65
C PRO A 56 3.02 -17.01 1.50
N VAL A 57 3.26 -17.04 2.81
CA VAL A 57 2.75 -16.01 3.75
C VAL A 57 3.93 -15.40 4.50
N PHE A 58 4.15 -14.09 4.35
CA PHE A 58 5.05 -13.34 5.20
C PHE A 58 4.29 -12.87 6.44
N ASP A 59 4.57 -13.50 7.58
CA ASP A 59 3.97 -13.16 8.86
C ASP A 59 4.88 -12.20 9.63
N VAL A 60 4.40 -10.97 9.79
CA VAL A 60 5.13 -9.83 10.36
C VAL A 60 4.70 -9.57 11.81
N SER A 61 3.83 -10.41 12.40
CA SER A 61 3.22 -10.19 13.72
C SER A 61 4.21 -10.04 14.88
N ALA A 62 5.39 -10.66 14.78
CA ALA A 62 6.44 -10.59 15.80
C ALA A 62 7.44 -9.43 15.60
N VAL A 63 7.28 -8.62 14.55
CA VAL A 63 8.14 -7.45 14.29
C VAL A 63 7.58 -6.23 15.02
N THR A 64 8.18 -5.90 16.18
CA THR A 64 7.66 -4.88 17.09
C THR A 64 8.73 -3.85 17.50
N PRO A 65 9.32 -3.11 16.53
CA PRO A 65 10.34 -2.12 16.84
C PRO A 65 9.77 -0.98 17.69
N THR A 66 10.49 -0.55 18.72
CA THR A 66 10.04 0.54 19.60
C THR A 66 10.22 1.89 18.90
N GLY A 67 9.16 2.71 18.86
CA GLY A 67 9.22 4.09 18.38
C GLY A 67 9.40 4.24 16.86
N LEU A 68 9.29 3.16 16.09
CA LEU A 68 9.42 3.15 14.64
C LEU A 68 8.14 2.65 13.98
N ARG A 69 7.87 3.17 12.78
CA ARG A 69 6.93 2.58 11.84
C ARG A 69 7.52 1.30 11.24
N VAL A 70 6.69 0.43 10.68
CA VAL A 70 7.14 -0.78 9.98
C VAL A 70 6.85 -0.67 8.48
N ALA A 71 7.84 -0.98 7.66
CA ALA A 71 7.66 -1.27 6.24
C ALA A 71 8.02 -2.73 5.98
N ALA A 72 7.05 -3.58 5.63
CA ALA A 72 7.36 -5.00 5.38
C ALA A 72 8.20 -5.16 4.10
N PHE A 73 7.86 -4.42 3.06
CA PHE A 73 8.64 -4.28 1.84
C PHE A 73 8.83 -2.81 1.51
N TRP A 74 10.08 -2.37 1.44
CA TRP A 74 10.45 -1.04 0.93
C TRP A 74 11.03 -1.22 -0.46
N VAL A 75 10.30 -0.79 -1.48
CA VAL A 75 10.69 -0.92 -2.89
C VAL A 75 11.30 0.38 -3.37
N ALA A 76 12.63 0.40 -3.49
CA ALA A 76 13.43 1.52 -3.97
C ALA A 76 14.20 1.13 -5.25
N SER A 77 13.54 0.37 -6.12
CA SER A 77 14.16 -0.29 -7.27
C SER A 77 13.16 -0.41 -8.42
N ASP A 78 13.70 -0.65 -9.63
CA ASP A 78 12.94 -0.63 -10.87
C ASP A 78 12.71 -2.04 -11.44
N ASN A 79 11.62 -2.20 -12.20
CA ASN A 79 11.30 -3.37 -13.00
C ASN A 79 11.24 -4.69 -12.21
N CYS A 80 10.96 -4.64 -10.91
CA CYS A 80 10.76 -5.81 -10.07
C CYS A 80 9.35 -6.37 -10.24
N VAL A 81 9.20 -7.68 -9.99
CA VAL A 81 7.90 -8.35 -9.94
C VAL A 81 7.70 -8.95 -8.56
N PHE A 82 6.53 -8.74 -7.96
CA PHE A 82 6.09 -9.36 -6.71
C PHE A 82 4.77 -10.07 -6.97
N ARG A 83 4.75 -11.40 -6.90
CA ARG A 83 3.56 -12.16 -7.32
C ARG A 83 3.18 -13.32 -6.40
N GLY A 84 1.89 -13.41 -6.09
CA GLY A 84 1.26 -14.64 -5.61
C GLY A 84 1.51 -15.00 -4.15
N PHE A 85 1.83 -14.04 -3.28
CA PHE A 85 2.06 -14.26 -1.86
C PHE A 85 1.27 -13.29 -0.98
N GLU A 86 1.28 -13.57 0.32
CA GLU A 86 0.54 -12.81 1.32
C GLU A 86 1.47 -12.08 2.28
N VAL A 87 1.01 -10.94 2.80
CA VAL A 87 1.65 -10.22 3.89
C VAL A 87 0.62 -10.02 4.98
N VAL A 88 0.91 -10.55 6.17
CA VAL A 88 -0.02 -10.51 7.31
C VAL A 88 0.65 -9.96 8.56
N GLY A 89 -0.16 -9.43 9.48
CA GLY A 89 0.27 -9.12 10.84
C GLY A 89 1.26 -7.97 10.96
N VAL A 90 1.40 -7.09 9.96
CA VAL A 90 2.25 -5.89 10.10
C VAL A 90 1.74 -5.06 11.28
N ARG A 91 2.63 -4.59 12.16
CA ARG A 91 2.27 -3.95 13.44
C ARG A 91 2.57 -2.45 13.44
N ILE A 92 1.74 -1.72 14.17
CA ILE A 92 2.07 -0.39 14.70
C ILE A 92 2.41 -0.54 16.19
N THR A 93 3.55 0.01 16.61
CA THR A 93 3.97 0.03 18.03
C THR A 93 3.89 1.43 18.65
N ILE A 94 3.74 2.47 17.81
CA ILE A 94 3.58 3.85 18.24
C ILE A 94 2.10 4.08 18.59
N ALA A 95 1.82 4.31 19.88
CA ALA A 95 0.45 4.39 20.41
C ALA A 95 0.05 5.79 20.90
N ASP A 96 0.94 6.79 20.80
CA ASP A 96 0.84 8.09 21.48
C ASP A 96 0.71 9.29 20.53
N ARG A 97 0.72 9.07 19.21
CA ARG A 97 0.68 10.13 18.19
C ARG A 97 0.26 9.58 16.83
N LEU A 98 -0.14 10.47 15.93
CA LEU A 98 -0.49 10.12 14.55
C LEU A 98 0.63 9.33 13.86
N THR A 99 0.28 8.17 13.35
CA THR A 99 1.25 7.25 12.75
C THR A 99 0.59 6.29 11.76
N GLN A 100 1.42 5.55 11.05
CA GLN A 100 1.06 4.51 10.08
C GLN A 100 2.19 3.49 9.97
N SER A 101 1.94 2.39 9.31
CA SER A 101 2.92 1.43 8.81
C SER A 101 2.46 0.95 7.45
N GLU A 102 3.32 0.34 6.65
CA GLU A 102 2.98 -0.07 5.29
C GLU A 102 3.46 -1.50 5.01
N ALA A 103 2.63 -2.33 4.40
CA ALA A 103 3.08 -3.64 3.95
C ALA A 103 3.99 -3.48 2.73
N PHE A 104 3.57 -2.69 1.74
CA PHE A 104 4.43 -2.24 0.64
C PHE A 104 4.55 -0.73 0.66
N ARG A 105 5.79 -0.24 0.69
CA ARG A 105 6.13 1.17 0.46
C ARG A 105 6.97 1.29 -0.79
N VAL A 106 6.50 2.02 -1.80
CA VAL A 106 7.25 2.35 -3.01
C VAL A 106 7.80 3.76 -2.89
N ASP A 107 9.13 3.87 -2.93
CA ASP A 107 9.86 5.13 -2.81
C ASP A 107 11.00 5.15 -3.83
N ARG A 108 10.67 5.71 -5.01
CA ARG A 108 11.51 5.88 -6.21
C ARG A 108 11.62 4.66 -7.14
N GLY A 109 10.85 3.59 -6.90
CA GLY A 109 10.80 2.45 -7.80
C GLY A 109 9.90 2.68 -9.02
N ASN A 110 10.37 2.32 -10.21
CA ASN A 110 9.66 2.50 -11.48
C ASN A 110 9.38 1.17 -12.19
N GLY A 111 8.28 1.06 -12.92
CA GLY A 111 8.00 -0.09 -13.77
C GLY A 111 7.80 -1.41 -13.01
N ASN A 112 7.47 -1.36 -11.71
CA ASN A 112 7.29 -2.57 -10.92
C ASN A 112 5.89 -3.17 -11.09
N LEU A 113 5.81 -4.50 -11.01
CA LEU A 113 4.54 -5.24 -11.02
C LEU A 113 4.28 -5.85 -9.65
N PHE A 114 3.13 -5.55 -9.07
CA PHE A 114 2.57 -6.17 -7.89
C PHE A 114 1.32 -6.93 -8.31
N GLU A 115 1.32 -8.25 -8.23
CA GLU A 115 0.25 -9.05 -8.83
C GLU A 115 -0.22 -10.21 -7.96
N ASN A 116 -1.54 -10.40 -7.86
CA ASN A 116 -2.12 -11.54 -7.14
C ASN A 116 -1.59 -11.66 -5.70
N LEU A 117 -1.42 -10.51 -5.04
CA LEU A 117 -1.00 -10.42 -3.64
C LEU A 117 -2.23 -10.32 -2.74
N ALA A 118 -2.11 -10.75 -1.49
CA ALA A 118 -3.07 -10.40 -0.45
C ALA A 118 -2.36 -9.78 0.75
N ILE A 119 -2.91 -8.69 1.26
CA ILE A 119 -2.32 -7.89 2.34
C ILE A 119 -3.39 -7.66 3.38
N HIS A 120 -3.32 -8.39 4.50
CA HIS A 120 -4.45 -8.47 5.39
C HIS A 120 -4.12 -8.83 6.83
N ASP A 121 -5.14 -8.71 7.69
CA ASP A 121 -5.04 -9.06 9.11
C ASP A 121 -3.85 -8.36 9.79
N GLY A 122 -3.67 -7.08 9.45
CA GLY A 122 -2.55 -6.26 9.89
C GLY A 122 -2.97 -4.88 10.38
N GLN A 123 -1.98 -4.05 10.69
CA GLN A 123 -2.13 -2.67 11.14
C GLN A 123 -1.42 -1.69 10.21
N ALA A 124 -1.34 -2.03 8.94
CA ALA A 124 -0.58 -1.29 7.95
C ALA A 124 -1.43 -1.00 6.72
N ILE A 125 -1.13 0.12 6.07
CA ILE A 125 -1.61 0.40 4.72
C ILE A 125 -1.15 -0.76 3.83
N GLY A 126 -2.03 -1.22 2.95
CA GLY A 126 -1.73 -2.34 2.07
C GLY A 126 -0.58 -2.02 1.12
N TRP A 127 -0.85 -1.15 0.14
CA TRP A 127 0.16 -0.67 -0.80
C TRP A 127 0.23 0.85 -0.79
N TYR A 128 1.42 1.40 -0.57
CA TYR A 128 1.66 2.81 -0.37
C TYR A 128 2.76 3.34 -1.29
N LEU A 129 2.45 4.31 -2.16
CA LEU A 129 3.44 4.93 -3.06
C LEU A 129 3.68 6.38 -2.69
N VAL A 130 4.96 6.75 -2.58
CA VAL A 130 5.42 8.13 -2.34
C VAL A 130 6.13 8.71 -3.56
N SER A 131 6.83 7.89 -4.34
CA SER A 131 7.42 8.32 -5.61
C SER A 131 7.76 7.11 -6.48
N GLY A 132 7.81 7.33 -7.79
CA GLY A 132 8.03 6.28 -8.79
C GLY A 132 6.99 6.34 -9.90
N SER A 133 7.32 5.81 -11.06
CA SER A 133 6.47 5.86 -12.26
C SER A 133 6.15 4.47 -12.78
N ASP A 134 5.05 4.36 -13.53
CA ASP A 134 4.68 3.16 -14.28
C ASP A 134 4.60 1.88 -13.42
N ASN A 135 4.27 2.00 -12.13
CA ASN A 135 4.02 0.84 -11.28
C ASN A 135 2.59 0.32 -11.53
N LEU A 136 2.47 -1.00 -11.68
CA LEU A 136 1.20 -1.68 -11.85
C LEU A 136 0.88 -2.53 -10.63
N VAL A 137 -0.26 -2.25 -9.99
CA VAL A 137 -0.87 -3.08 -8.97
C VAL A 137 -2.07 -3.79 -9.59
N HIS A 138 -1.97 -5.10 -9.79
CA HIS A 138 -2.95 -5.88 -10.54
C HIS A 138 -3.50 -7.06 -9.73
N ASN A 139 -4.81 -7.15 -9.56
CA ASN A 139 -5.47 -8.22 -8.78
C ASN A 139 -4.88 -8.37 -7.37
N VAL A 140 -4.70 -7.25 -6.65
CA VAL A 140 -4.22 -7.26 -5.26
C VAL A 140 -5.40 -7.07 -4.30
N ASP A 141 -5.40 -7.82 -3.21
CA ASP A 141 -6.37 -7.67 -2.13
C ASP A 141 -5.73 -6.98 -0.92
N ALA A 142 -6.37 -5.92 -0.42
CA ALA A 142 -5.97 -5.25 0.82
C ALA A 142 -7.17 -5.21 1.78
N TYR A 143 -7.14 -6.00 2.85
CA TYR A 143 -8.33 -6.17 3.68
C TYR A 143 -8.10 -6.47 5.15
N ASN A 144 -9.11 -6.18 5.97
CA ASN A 144 -9.04 -6.37 7.42
C ASN A 144 -7.76 -5.75 8.02
N ASN A 145 -7.40 -4.56 7.54
CA ASN A 145 -6.26 -3.80 8.04
C ASN A 145 -6.77 -2.67 8.92
N ARG A 146 -6.28 -2.61 10.16
CA ARG A 146 -6.82 -1.67 11.15
C ARG A 146 -5.71 -1.05 11.98
N GLY A 147 -5.81 0.26 12.21
CA GLY A 147 -4.94 0.97 13.14
C GLY A 147 -4.85 0.30 14.52
N LEU A 148 -3.80 0.62 15.26
CA LEU A 148 -3.68 0.18 16.64
C LEU A 148 -4.75 0.79 17.54
N ASN A 149 -5.10 2.05 17.26
CA ASN A 149 -6.02 2.88 18.01
C ASN A 149 -6.38 4.13 17.19
N ALA A 150 -7.13 5.06 17.79
CA ALA A 150 -7.58 6.30 17.17
C ALA A 150 -6.46 7.21 16.60
N PHE A 151 -5.19 7.04 16.99
CA PHE A 151 -4.07 7.76 16.36
C PHE A 151 -3.62 7.17 15.02
N SER A 152 -4.14 5.99 14.65
CA SER A 152 -3.77 5.27 13.44
C SER A 152 -4.96 4.72 12.67
N ASP A 153 -6.13 4.57 13.29
CA ASP A 153 -7.33 4.07 12.61
C ASP A 153 -7.65 4.90 11.34
N GLY A 154 -7.48 6.22 11.41
CA GLY A 154 -7.64 7.14 10.27
C GLY A 154 -6.47 7.26 9.30
N ASN A 155 -5.52 6.33 9.32
CA ASN A 155 -4.38 6.31 8.38
C ASN A 155 -4.15 4.93 7.73
N ILE A 156 -5.04 3.95 7.93
CA ILE A 156 -4.87 2.60 7.37
C ILE A 156 -5.83 2.41 6.20
N ASP A 157 -5.33 2.74 5.01
CA ASP A 157 -6.01 2.50 3.75
C ASP A 157 -5.69 1.12 3.17
N GLY A 158 -6.54 0.63 2.26
CA GLY A 158 -6.16 -0.49 1.40
C GLY A 158 -5.00 -0.11 0.48
N PHE A 159 -5.17 0.99 -0.26
CA PHE A 159 -4.20 1.51 -1.23
C PHE A 159 -4.04 3.02 -1.08
N GLY A 160 -2.84 3.47 -0.73
CA GLY A 160 -2.48 4.90 -0.67
C GLY A 160 -1.50 5.27 -1.79
N VAL A 161 -1.85 6.22 -2.64
CA VAL A 161 -1.01 6.63 -3.78
C VAL A 161 -0.79 8.14 -3.74
N HIS A 162 0.33 8.54 -3.15
CA HIS A 162 0.65 9.93 -2.86
C HIS A 162 1.99 10.33 -3.48
N PRO A 163 2.13 10.26 -4.83
CA PRO A 163 3.36 10.66 -5.50
C PRO A 163 3.71 12.10 -5.12
N THR A 164 4.88 12.35 -4.56
CA THR A 164 5.30 13.70 -4.14
C THR A 164 5.93 14.49 -5.29
N LEU A 165 6.16 13.85 -6.43
CA LEU A 165 6.82 14.43 -7.61
C LEU A 165 5.88 14.41 -8.80
N ALA A 166 5.81 15.53 -9.54
CA ALA A 166 4.99 15.62 -10.75
C ALA A 166 5.40 14.63 -11.85
N GLY A 167 6.65 14.16 -11.84
CA GLY A 167 7.15 13.15 -12.77
C GLY A 167 6.82 11.70 -12.41
N SER A 168 6.19 11.44 -11.26
CA SER A 168 5.79 10.09 -10.81
C SER A 168 4.47 9.64 -11.45
N THR A 169 4.44 9.60 -12.77
CA THR A 169 3.26 9.35 -13.61
C THR A 169 3.07 7.87 -13.96
N GLY A 170 1.91 7.52 -14.53
CA GLY A 170 1.67 6.19 -15.10
C GLY A 170 1.37 5.09 -14.09
N ASN A 171 1.28 5.43 -12.80
CA ASN A 171 0.91 4.47 -11.76
C ASN A 171 -0.57 4.06 -11.89
N LEU A 172 -0.81 2.75 -11.90
CA LEU A 172 -2.10 2.12 -12.18
C LEU A 172 -2.43 1.07 -11.12
N ILE A 173 -3.63 1.14 -10.57
CA ILE A 173 -4.22 0.06 -9.79
C ILE A 173 -5.43 -0.50 -10.55
N GLU A 174 -5.38 -1.79 -10.87
CA GLU A 174 -6.39 -2.48 -11.65
C GLU A 174 -6.83 -3.81 -11.01
N GLY A 175 -8.13 -4.12 -11.11
CA GLY A 175 -8.68 -5.44 -10.71
C GLY A 175 -8.54 -5.75 -9.22
N SER A 176 -8.18 -4.76 -8.42
CA SER A 176 -7.80 -4.92 -7.02
C SER A 176 -9.00 -4.67 -6.09
N ARG A 177 -8.94 -5.20 -4.87
CA ARG A 177 -10.06 -5.14 -3.91
C ARG A 177 -9.60 -4.61 -2.57
N ALA A 178 -10.39 -3.70 -1.98
CA ALA A 178 -10.15 -3.13 -0.67
C ALA A 178 -11.38 -3.23 0.23
N TRP A 179 -11.28 -3.91 1.38
CA TRP A 179 -12.40 -4.00 2.32
C TRP A 179 -12.02 -4.14 3.78
N PHE A 180 -12.84 -3.59 4.68
CA PHE A 180 -12.54 -3.52 6.12
C PHE A 180 -11.14 -2.94 6.42
N ASN A 181 -10.71 -1.95 5.63
CA ASN A 181 -9.59 -1.08 6.02
C ASN A 181 -10.15 0.03 6.92
N SER A 182 -9.43 0.41 7.98
CA SER A 182 -10.00 1.27 9.02
C SER A 182 -10.21 2.73 8.61
N ASP A 183 -9.48 3.23 7.59
CA ASP A 183 -9.75 4.52 6.94
C ASP A 183 -10.42 4.29 5.58
N ASP A 184 -9.69 4.33 4.46
CA ASP A 184 -10.29 4.23 3.13
C ASP A 184 -9.92 2.96 2.36
N GLY A 185 -10.67 2.67 1.29
CA GLY A 185 -10.24 1.64 0.34
C GLY A 185 -9.06 2.11 -0.52
N PHE A 186 -9.21 3.28 -1.14
CA PHE A 186 -8.24 3.89 -2.04
C PHE A 186 -8.12 5.39 -1.73
N ASP A 187 -6.90 5.88 -1.47
CA ASP A 187 -6.61 7.28 -1.16
C ASP A 187 -5.56 7.88 -2.11
N LEU A 188 -5.92 8.96 -2.81
CA LEU A 188 -5.07 9.71 -3.74
C LEU A 188 -4.77 11.14 -3.26
N ILE A 189 -4.96 11.44 -1.97
CA ILE A 189 -4.71 12.78 -1.42
C ILE A 189 -3.24 13.18 -1.61
N ASN A 190 -2.99 14.48 -1.83
CA ASN A 190 -1.67 15.07 -1.99
C ASN A 190 -0.84 14.47 -3.14
N ALA A 191 -1.46 13.77 -4.09
CA ALA A 191 -0.79 13.24 -5.25
C ALA A 191 -0.37 14.38 -6.20
N ALA A 192 0.92 14.44 -6.51
CA ALA A 192 1.52 15.42 -7.43
C ALA A 192 1.45 15.00 -8.90
N ALA A 193 1.07 13.76 -9.17
CA ALA A 193 0.92 13.19 -10.49
C ALA A 193 -0.41 12.42 -10.58
N ALA A 194 -0.94 12.30 -11.81
CA ALA A 194 -2.16 11.56 -12.05
C ALA A 194 -1.97 10.06 -11.74
N VAL A 195 -3.03 9.44 -11.24
CA VAL A 195 -3.09 8.02 -10.89
C VAL A 195 -4.36 7.46 -11.52
N THR A 196 -4.27 6.26 -12.06
CA THR A 196 -5.42 5.56 -12.64
C THR A 196 -5.88 4.46 -11.69
N LEU A 197 -7.17 4.48 -11.35
CA LEU A 197 -7.88 3.44 -10.63
C LEU A 197 -8.95 2.86 -11.56
N GLN A 198 -8.83 1.61 -11.98
CA GLN A 198 -9.84 0.98 -12.84
C GLN A 198 -10.19 -0.45 -12.47
N HIS A 199 -11.44 -0.85 -12.69
CA HIS A 199 -11.90 -2.22 -12.44
C HIS A 199 -11.69 -2.71 -10.98
N ASN A 200 -11.61 -1.79 -10.02
CA ASN A 200 -11.37 -2.11 -8.61
C ASN A 200 -12.66 -2.19 -7.82
N TRP A 201 -12.68 -2.96 -6.74
CA TRP A 201 -13.80 -3.04 -5.80
C TRP A 201 -13.40 -2.48 -4.44
N SER A 202 -14.23 -1.61 -3.88
CA SER A 202 -13.99 -1.00 -2.58
C SER A 202 -15.26 -1.09 -1.73
N PHE A 203 -15.23 -1.83 -0.63
CA PHE A 203 -16.43 -2.10 0.15
C PHE A 203 -16.18 -2.21 1.65
N TYR A 204 -17.12 -1.72 2.46
CA TYR A 204 -17.08 -1.78 3.93
C TYR A 204 -15.81 -1.20 4.61
N ASN A 205 -15.09 -0.28 3.95
CA ASN A 205 -14.01 0.48 4.58
C ASN A 205 -14.57 1.52 5.56
N GLY A 206 -13.77 1.89 6.57
CA GLY A 206 -14.20 2.67 7.72
C GLY A 206 -14.96 1.85 8.76
N TYR A 207 -14.91 0.51 8.66
CA TYR A 207 -15.47 -0.42 9.64
C TYR A 207 -14.45 -1.51 9.98
N ASP A 208 -14.57 -2.10 11.17
CA ASP A 208 -13.99 -3.43 11.41
C ASP A 208 -14.89 -4.55 10.85
N SER A 209 -14.40 -5.80 10.90
CA SER A 209 -15.12 -6.96 10.38
C SER A 209 -16.45 -7.27 11.11
N ALA A 210 -16.70 -6.65 12.26
CA ALA A 210 -17.97 -6.72 12.98
C ALA A 210 -18.91 -5.55 12.62
N PHE A 211 -18.55 -4.75 11.61
CA PHE A 211 -19.24 -3.52 11.19
C PHE A 211 -19.26 -2.43 12.27
N THR A 212 -18.31 -2.44 13.21
CA THR A 212 -18.13 -1.33 14.15
C THR A 212 -17.54 -0.14 13.39
N PRO A 213 -18.12 1.06 13.46
CA PRO A 213 -17.56 2.24 12.80
C PRO A 213 -16.17 2.58 13.33
N LEU A 214 -15.24 2.85 12.41
CA LEU A 214 -13.89 3.35 12.66
C LEU A 214 -13.77 4.77 12.10
N ASP A 215 -12.85 5.02 11.16
CA ASP A 215 -12.55 6.35 10.64
C ASP A 215 -13.25 6.64 9.31
N ASN A 216 -12.65 7.39 8.37
CA ASN A 216 -13.35 8.08 7.28
C ASN A 216 -14.24 7.14 6.45
N GLY A 217 -13.69 6.04 5.92
CA GLY A 217 -14.44 5.05 5.18
C GLY A 217 -14.93 5.51 3.83
N ALA A 218 -14.13 6.27 3.09
CA ALA A 218 -14.35 6.50 1.68
C ALA A 218 -13.92 5.27 0.89
N SER A 219 -14.65 4.99 -0.19
CA SER A 219 -14.31 3.87 -1.07
C SER A 219 -13.15 4.26 -1.99
N PHE A 220 -13.32 5.38 -2.70
CA PHE A 220 -12.30 6.00 -3.54
C PHE A 220 -12.20 7.48 -3.20
N LYS A 221 -11.25 7.84 -2.32
CA LYS A 221 -10.87 9.22 -2.02
C LYS A 221 -9.90 9.68 -3.10
N ALA A 222 -10.48 10.19 -4.19
CA ALA A 222 -9.83 10.34 -5.47
C ALA A 222 -8.97 11.61 -5.62
N GLY A 223 -8.47 12.23 -4.54
CA GLY A 223 -7.58 13.39 -4.66
C GLY A 223 -7.58 14.28 -3.44
N GLY A 224 -7.44 15.59 -3.67
CA GLY A 224 -7.41 16.62 -2.63
C GLY A 224 -6.02 17.06 -2.19
N TYR A 225 -5.94 18.28 -1.65
CA TYR A 225 -4.70 18.86 -1.08
C TYR A 225 -4.94 19.42 0.33
N GLY A 226 -5.88 18.82 1.05
CA GLY A 226 -6.40 19.37 2.30
C GLY A 226 -7.29 20.60 2.11
N ARG A 227 -7.76 21.16 3.23
CA ARG A 227 -8.60 22.38 3.28
C ARG A 227 -7.90 23.59 3.90
N ASN A 228 -6.60 23.48 4.16
CA ASN A 228 -5.79 24.45 4.90
C ASN A 228 -5.11 25.49 3.98
N GLY A 229 -5.33 25.42 2.66
CA GLY A 229 -4.70 26.33 1.70
C GLY A 229 -3.23 26.03 1.43
N SER A 230 -2.77 24.79 1.71
CA SER A 230 -1.43 24.35 1.34
C SER A 230 -1.16 24.46 -0.16
N ASP A 231 0.11 24.61 -0.51
CA ASP A 231 0.57 24.57 -1.89
C ASP A 231 0.16 23.25 -2.54
N TYR A 232 -0.20 23.33 -3.82
CA TYR A 232 -0.60 22.20 -4.64
C TYR A 232 0.14 22.23 -5.99
N PRO A 233 0.29 21.07 -6.65
CA PRO A 233 0.96 20.93 -7.94
C PRO A 233 0.33 21.79 -9.03
N LYS A 234 1.18 22.33 -9.92
CA LYS A 234 0.76 23.11 -11.11
C LYS A 234 1.48 22.54 -12.34
N PRO A 235 0.77 22.00 -13.35
CA PRO A 235 -0.69 21.82 -13.40
C PRO A 235 -1.20 20.85 -12.34
N VAL A 236 -2.48 20.97 -11.99
CA VAL A 236 -3.13 20.02 -11.07
C VAL A 236 -3.32 18.69 -11.82
N PRO A 237 -2.83 17.56 -11.32
CA PRO A 237 -3.09 16.25 -11.92
C PRO A 237 -4.58 15.95 -11.95
N ARG A 238 -5.02 15.19 -12.96
CA ARG A 238 -6.40 14.70 -13.07
C ARG A 238 -6.35 13.18 -12.93
N HIS A 239 -6.89 12.65 -11.84
CA HIS A 239 -6.93 11.21 -11.63
C HIS A 239 -8.00 10.58 -12.52
N ILE A 240 -7.78 9.34 -12.93
CA ILE A 240 -8.73 8.57 -13.73
C ILE A 240 -9.37 7.53 -12.81
N VAL A 241 -10.69 7.60 -12.59
CA VAL A 241 -11.41 6.68 -11.70
C VAL A 241 -12.61 6.10 -12.43
N GLN A 242 -12.40 4.96 -13.11
CA GLN A 242 -13.36 4.38 -14.05
C GLN A 242 -13.64 2.91 -13.79
N PHE A 243 -14.85 2.44 -14.12
CA PHE A 243 -15.24 1.03 -14.02
C PHE A 243 -15.06 0.39 -12.64
N ASN A 244 -15.07 1.20 -11.58
CA ASN A 244 -14.90 0.73 -10.21
C ASN A 244 -16.25 0.46 -9.52
N LEU A 245 -16.25 -0.43 -8.53
CA LEU A 245 -17.41 -0.78 -7.69
C LEU A 245 -17.20 -0.25 -6.26
N ALA A 246 -18.20 0.45 -5.72
CA ALA A 246 -18.24 0.91 -4.33
C ALA A 246 -19.48 0.39 -3.61
N VAL A 247 -19.33 -0.28 -2.47
CA VAL A 247 -20.47 -0.85 -1.71
C VAL A 247 -20.30 -0.69 -0.19
N GLY A 248 -21.25 -0.02 0.46
CA GLY A 248 -21.40 -0.07 1.92
C GLY A 248 -20.24 0.47 2.76
N ASN A 249 -19.35 1.27 2.19
CA ASN A 249 -18.31 1.98 2.95
C ASN A 249 -18.94 3.01 3.92
N ARG A 250 -18.25 3.36 5.01
CA ARG A 250 -18.83 4.20 6.08
C ARG A 250 -19.21 5.61 5.61
N SER A 251 -18.48 6.17 4.66
CA SER A 251 -18.77 7.49 4.10
C SER A 251 -19.07 7.44 2.60
N ASN A 252 -18.15 7.91 1.77
CA ASN A 252 -18.40 8.23 0.37
C ASN A 252 -18.08 7.04 -0.55
N GLY A 253 -18.89 6.86 -1.59
CA GLY A 253 -18.59 5.95 -2.70
C GLY A 253 -17.37 6.42 -3.50
N LEU A 254 -17.62 7.36 -4.39
CA LEU A 254 -16.61 8.09 -5.16
C LEU A 254 -16.51 9.50 -4.58
N TYR A 255 -15.32 9.90 -4.12
CA TYR A 255 -15.13 11.15 -3.40
C TYR A 255 -14.00 11.98 -4.00
N ALA A 256 -14.33 13.16 -4.53
CA ALA A 256 -13.32 14.08 -5.04
C ALA A 256 -12.39 14.66 -3.95
N ASN A 257 -12.73 14.54 -2.66
CA ASN A 257 -11.91 14.96 -1.53
C ASN A 257 -11.32 16.38 -1.64
N HIS A 258 -12.15 17.35 -2.03
CA HIS A 258 -11.73 18.76 -2.19
C HIS A 258 -10.70 18.99 -3.30
N HIS A 259 -10.59 18.06 -4.25
CA HIS A 259 -9.72 18.25 -5.39
C HIS A 259 -10.19 19.42 -6.26
N ILE A 260 -9.21 20.16 -6.80
CA ILE A 260 -9.43 21.44 -7.49
C ILE A 260 -9.34 21.34 -9.02
N GLY A 261 -8.82 20.23 -9.56
CA GLY A 261 -8.60 20.02 -11.00
C GLY A 261 -9.67 19.20 -11.73
N GLY A 262 -10.71 18.73 -11.01
CA GLY A 262 -11.64 17.72 -11.52
C GLY A 262 -10.99 16.33 -11.67
N GLN A 263 -11.81 15.32 -11.96
CA GLN A 263 -11.35 13.95 -12.25
C GLN A 263 -11.73 13.56 -13.69
N GLU A 264 -11.17 12.45 -14.18
CA GLU A 264 -11.54 11.77 -15.43
C GLU A 264 -12.21 10.41 -15.15
#